data_AF-A0A7S2R2B4-F1
#
_entry.id   AF-A0A7S2R2B4-F1
#
_cell.length_a   1.000
_cell.length_b   1.000
_cell.length_c   1.000
_cell.angle_alpha   90.00
_cell.angle_beta   90.00
_cell.angle_gamma   90.00
#
_symmetry.space_group_name_H-M   'P 1'
#
loop_
_entity.id
_entity.type
_entity.pdbx_description
1 polymer ?
#
loop_
_entity_poly.entity_id
_entity_poly.type
_entity_poly.pdbx_seq_one_letter_code
_entity_poly.pdbx_strand_id
1 'polypeptide(L)'
;MASTVVASSKRKSEENSSISNKNAKKKKVPKNDSLELNNYVALSLQEIRESIVDVAKRVPDVPAKGIDPSNDDIVREWATELKTVLEEFNLLLMCVSPATYKWGSERSGAADQNLTMLSNELTSAQEQIASSVMPRLTNVLSPMVELVVKQSKTTKQSDGTKIKVNTCSQQVADPAFIELCRTILCRNAKMLRQVVLSNLNKVSVCIEDYLKATKKDSNHDRSGFSY
;
A
#
# COMPACT_ATOMS: atom_id res chain seq x y z
N MET A 1 -18.79 -3.21 33.47
CA MET A 1 -18.45 -1.97 34.22
C MET A 1 -18.59 -0.82 33.26
N ALA A 2 -19.51 0.10 33.53
CA ALA A 2 -19.84 1.23 32.66
C ALA A 2 -18.91 2.42 32.97
N SER A 3 -18.37 3.07 31.94
CA SER A 3 -17.53 4.26 32.06
C SER A 3 -18.28 5.49 31.54
N THR A 4 -18.53 6.43 32.44
CA THR A 4 -19.08 7.76 32.17
C THR A 4 -17.92 8.75 32.09
N VAL A 5 -17.83 9.52 31.01
CA VAL A 5 -16.81 10.57 30.83
C VAL A 5 -17.47 11.94 30.98
N VAL A 6 -16.99 12.74 31.93
CA VAL A 6 -17.42 14.12 32.18
C VAL A 6 -16.54 15.06 31.36
N ALA A 7 -17.17 15.87 30.50
CA ALA A 7 -16.51 16.92 29.73
C ALA A 7 -16.67 18.28 30.45
N SER A 8 -15.58 19.03 30.57
CA SER A 8 -15.64 20.45 30.86
C SER A 8 -14.45 21.19 30.23
N SER A 9 -14.73 22.22 29.43
CA SER A 9 -13.81 23.35 29.26
C SER A 9 -14.55 24.59 28.74
N LYS A 10 -14.17 25.74 29.30
CA LYS A 10 -14.80 27.07 29.21
C LYS A 10 -14.33 27.86 27.98
N ARG A 11 -15.22 28.71 27.46
CA ARG A 11 -14.94 29.91 26.61
C ARG A 11 -14.23 30.99 27.44
N LYS A 12 -13.34 31.85 26.93
CA LYS A 12 -13.45 33.08 26.08
C LYS A 12 -12.01 33.69 26.11
N SER A 13 -11.45 34.52 25.22
CA SER A 13 -11.91 35.73 24.51
C SER A 13 -10.81 36.24 23.54
N GLU A 14 -11.19 37.19 22.67
CA GLU A 14 -10.46 38.04 21.72
C GLU A 14 -9.27 38.83 22.36
N GLU A 15 -8.33 39.56 21.73
CA GLU A 15 -8.23 40.23 20.41
C GLU A 15 -6.76 40.75 20.18
N ASN A 16 -6.37 40.88 18.91
CA ASN A 16 -5.50 41.89 18.26
C ASN A 16 -4.02 42.22 18.58
N SER A 17 -3.27 42.24 17.47
CA SER A 17 -2.22 43.19 17.03
C SER A 17 -0.75 42.99 17.44
N SER A 18 0.11 42.75 16.46
CA SER A 18 1.04 43.75 15.90
C SER A 18 2.27 43.09 15.26
N ILE A 19 2.49 43.43 14.00
CA ILE A 19 3.66 43.09 13.19
C ILE A 19 4.85 43.90 13.72
N SER A 20 5.97 43.22 14.02
CA SER A 20 7.27 43.88 14.13
C SER A 20 8.39 42.99 13.58
N ASN A 21 8.90 43.40 12.42
CA ASN A 21 10.13 42.94 11.81
C ASN A 21 11.33 43.21 12.74
N LYS A 22 12.02 42.17 13.20
CA LYS A 22 13.39 42.27 13.72
C LYS A 22 14.25 41.06 13.32
N ASN A 23 15.16 41.32 12.38
CA ASN A 23 16.46 40.68 12.14
C ASN A 23 16.75 39.37 12.91
N ALA A 24 16.47 38.22 12.28
CA ALA A 24 16.96 36.94 12.74
C ALA A 24 18.39 36.70 12.19
N LYS A 25 19.39 36.93 13.05
CA LYS A 25 20.75 36.42 12.90
C LYS A 25 20.68 34.92 12.57
N LYS A 26 21.48 34.48 11.58
CA LYS A 26 21.73 33.07 11.20
C LYS A 26 21.85 32.18 12.45
N LYS A 27 20.75 31.54 12.83
CA LYS A 27 20.75 30.46 13.82
C LYS A 27 21.17 29.22 13.06
N LYS A 28 22.36 28.70 13.39
CA LYS A 28 22.83 27.39 12.89
C LYS A 28 21.70 26.39 13.09
N VAL A 29 21.24 25.80 12.00
CA VAL A 29 20.36 24.63 12.02
C VAL A 29 21.04 23.60 12.93
N PRO A 30 20.37 23.09 13.96
CA PRO A 30 20.95 22.03 14.78
C PRO A 30 21.27 20.87 13.84
N LYS A 31 22.53 20.40 13.86
CA LYS A 31 22.91 19.13 13.23
C LYS A 31 21.94 18.09 13.77
N ASN A 32 21.06 17.60 12.91
CA ASN A 32 20.16 16.53 13.25
C ASN A 32 21.06 15.36 13.63
N ASP A 33 20.93 14.86 14.86
CA ASP A 33 21.58 13.63 15.30
C ASP A 33 21.23 12.58 14.25
N SER A 34 22.25 12.13 13.51
CA SER A 34 22.09 11.09 12.52
C SER A 34 21.59 9.86 13.26
N LEU A 35 20.36 9.44 12.96
CA LEU A 35 19.89 8.10 13.24
C LEU A 35 20.92 7.15 12.62
N GLU A 36 21.81 6.59 13.44
CA GLU A 36 22.71 5.50 13.05
C GLU A 36 21.85 4.25 12.83
N LEU A 37 21.11 4.24 11.72
CA LEU A 37 20.45 3.08 11.18
C LEU A 37 21.54 2.17 10.61
N ASN A 38 22.10 1.33 11.48
CA ASN A 38 23.08 0.32 11.09
C ASN A 38 22.60 -0.42 9.83
N ASN A 39 23.36 -0.29 8.74
CA ASN A 39 23.14 -0.94 7.43
C ASN A 39 21.87 -0.54 6.65
N TYR A 40 21.19 0.56 6.98
CA TYR A 40 20.09 1.04 6.12
C TYR A 40 20.64 1.80 4.90
N VAL A 41 20.35 1.28 3.71
CA VAL A 41 20.58 1.98 2.44
C VAL A 41 19.22 2.23 1.81
N ALA A 42 18.86 3.50 1.63
CA ALA A 42 17.63 3.86 0.95
C ALA A 42 17.71 3.44 -0.53
N LEU A 43 16.66 2.80 -1.03
CA LEU A 43 16.56 2.45 -2.44
C LEU A 43 16.54 3.71 -3.31
N SER A 44 17.37 3.72 -4.34
CA SER A 44 17.31 4.71 -5.38
C SER A 44 16.08 4.50 -6.27
N LEU A 45 15.63 5.57 -6.91
CA LEU A 45 14.48 5.50 -7.80
C LEU A 45 14.72 4.58 -9.02
N GLN A 46 15.99 4.42 -9.43
CA GLN A 46 16.38 3.47 -10.49
C GLN A 46 16.24 2.02 -10.03
N GLU A 47 16.70 1.69 -8.82
CA GLU A 47 16.56 0.34 -8.24
C GLU A 47 15.09 -0.02 -8.03
N ILE A 48 14.26 0.94 -7.60
CA ILE A 48 12.81 0.75 -7.47
C ILE A 48 12.20 0.41 -8.83
N ARG A 49 12.56 1.15 -9.90
CA ARG A 49 12.08 0.87 -11.27
C ARG A 49 12.46 -0.55 -11.71
N GLU A 50 13.71 -0.93 -11.52
CA GLU A 50 14.21 -2.27 -11.89
C GLU A 50 13.47 -3.37 -11.13
N SER A 51 13.28 -3.16 -9.81
CA SER A 51 12.50 -4.07 -8.97
C SER A 51 11.05 -4.20 -9.45
N ILE A 52 10.40 -3.11 -9.88
CA ILE A 52 9.04 -3.15 -10.44
C ILE A 52 9.00 -3.96 -11.74
N VAL A 53 10.01 -3.85 -12.60
CA VAL A 53 10.12 -4.66 -13.83
C VAL A 53 10.28 -6.14 -13.48
N ASP A 54 11.05 -6.47 -12.45
CA ASP A 54 11.24 -7.84 -12.01
C ASP A 54 10.00 -8.41 -11.31
N VAL A 55 9.25 -7.60 -10.57
CA VAL A 55 7.92 -7.94 -10.05
C VAL A 55 6.95 -8.23 -11.19
N ALA A 56 6.97 -7.44 -12.27
CA ALA A 56 6.08 -7.64 -13.42
C ALA A 56 6.30 -9.00 -14.10
N LYS A 57 7.55 -9.49 -14.15
CA LYS A 57 7.88 -10.82 -14.69
C LYS A 57 7.31 -11.97 -13.88
N ARG A 58 6.99 -11.74 -12.60
CA ARG A 58 6.44 -12.75 -11.68
C ARG A 58 4.91 -12.73 -11.59
N VAL A 59 4.24 -11.82 -12.32
CA VAL A 59 2.77 -11.83 -12.39
C VAL A 59 2.30 -13.17 -12.99
N PRO A 60 1.51 -13.97 -12.25
CA PRO A 60 1.19 -15.32 -12.66
C PRO A 60 0.45 -15.34 -14.00
N ASP A 61 0.83 -16.26 -14.87
CA ASP A 61 0.16 -16.48 -16.14
C ASP A 61 -1.24 -17.07 -15.92
N VAL A 62 -2.13 -16.83 -16.88
CA VAL A 62 -3.44 -17.46 -16.91
C VAL A 62 -3.41 -18.53 -18.01
N PRO A 63 -3.66 -19.81 -17.68
CA PRO A 63 -3.65 -20.88 -18.67
C PRO A 63 -4.56 -20.56 -19.87
N ALA A 64 -4.22 -21.06 -21.06
CA ALA A 64 -4.99 -20.79 -22.27
C ALA A 64 -6.48 -21.19 -22.11
N LYS A 65 -6.71 -22.33 -21.46
CA LYS A 65 -8.04 -22.89 -21.12
C LYS A 65 -8.76 -22.14 -19.98
N GLY A 66 -8.11 -21.17 -19.35
CA GLY A 66 -8.60 -20.50 -18.15
C GLY A 66 -8.24 -21.25 -16.86
N ILE A 67 -8.70 -20.71 -15.74
CA ILE A 67 -8.60 -21.34 -14.42
C ILE A 67 -9.95 -22.01 -14.15
N ASP A 68 -9.94 -23.26 -13.69
CA ASP A 68 -11.16 -23.98 -13.35
C ASP A 68 -11.72 -23.49 -12.01
N PRO A 69 -12.92 -22.89 -11.96
CA PRO A 69 -13.51 -22.40 -10.71
C PRO A 69 -13.89 -23.50 -9.72
N SER A 70 -14.02 -24.76 -10.17
CA SER A 70 -14.34 -25.90 -9.31
C SER A 70 -13.14 -26.41 -8.52
N ASN A 71 -11.92 -26.09 -8.94
CA ASN A 71 -10.70 -26.49 -8.25
C ASN A 71 -10.21 -25.38 -7.32
N ASP A 72 -10.63 -25.41 -6.05
CA ASP A 72 -10.29 -24.37 -5.06
C ASP A 72 -8.77 -24.19 -4.90
N ASP A 73 -8.00 -25.28 -4.91
CA ASP A 73 -6.56 -25.22 -4.67
C ASP A 73 -5.85 -24.40 -5.75
N ILE A 74 -6.16 -24.65 -7.02
CA ILE A 74 -5.57 -23.90 -8.15
C ILE A 74 -6.00 -22.43 -8.12
N VAL A 75 -7.28 -22.16 -7.81
CA VAL A 75 -7.78 -20.78 -7.75
C VAL A 75 -7.08 -20.00 -6.64
N ARG A 76 -6.90 -20.62 -5.47
CA ARG A 76 -6.23 -20.01 -4.31
C ARG A 76 -4.73 -19.85 -4.54
N GLU A 77 -4.08 -20.80 -5.18
CA GLU A 77 -2.66 -20.72 -5.56
C GLU A 77 -2.45 -19.51 -6.47
N TRP A 78 -3.16 -19.43 -7.59
CA TRP A 78 -3.07 -18.31 -8.52
C TRP A 78 -3.39 -16.96 -7.86
N ALA A 79 -4.44 -16.91 -7.03
CA ALA A 79 -4.82 -15.70 -6.30
C ALA A 79 -3.75 -15.28 -5.29
N THR A 80 -3.10 -16.24 -4.63
CA THR A 80 -2.03 -15.99 -3.66
C THR A 80 -0.80 -15.44 -4.36
N GLU A 81 -0.38 -16.06 -5.47
CA GLU A 81 0.75 -15.58 -6.28
C GLU A 81 0.52 -14.14 -6.75
N LEU A 82 -0.66 -13.85 -7.30
CA LEU A 82 -1.00 -12.50 -7.74
C LEU A 82 -1.03 -11.51 -6.57
N LYS A 83 -1.58 -11.90 -5.42
CA LYS A 83 -1.60 -11.04 -4.22
C LYS A 83 -0.18 -10.73 -3.72
N THR A 84 0.70 -11.73 -3.64
CA THR A 84 2.10 -11.54 -3.23
C THR A 84 2.81 -10.53 -4.11
N VAL A 85 2.62 -10.62 -5.43
CA VAL A 85 3.17 -9.68 -6.41
C VAL A 85 2.64 -8.25 -6.17
N LEU A 86 1.34 -8.11 -5.88
CA LEU A 86 0.73 -6.79 -5.62
C LEU A 86 1.19 -6.17 -4.30
N GLU A 87 1.35 -6.97 -3.24
CA GLU A 87 1.89 -6.49 -1.96
C GLU A 87 3.32 -5.98 -2.14
N GLU A 88 4.17 -6.73 -2.84
CA GLU A 88 5.54 -6.31 -3.12
C GLU A 88 5.60 -5.03 -3.97
N PHE A 89 4.77 -4.94 -5.00
CA PHE A 89 4.62 -3.71 -5.78
C PHE A 89 4.22 -2.51 -4.91
N ASN A 90 3.24 -2.67 -4.02
CA ASN A 90 2.81 -1.59 -3.13
C ASN A 90 3.93 -1.14 -2.18
N LEU A 91 4.72 -2.08 -1.66
CA LEU A 91 5.89 -1.74 -0.82
C LEU A 91 6.93 -0.94 -1.60
N LEU A 92 7.23 -1.31 -2.85
CA LEU A 92 8.14 -0.57 -3.72
C LEU A 92 7.67 0.87 -3.97
N LEU A 93 6.35 1.08 -4.14
CA LEU A 93 5.79 2.41 -4.29
C LEU A 93 5.96 3.29 -3.05
N MET A 94 5.86 2.70 -1.85
CA MET A 94 6.11 3.44 -0.61
C MET A 94 7.57 3.91 -0.51
N CYS A 95 8.51 3.25 -1.19
CA CYS A 95 9.90 3.68 -1.26
C CYS A 95 10.13 4.85 -2.24
N VAL A 96 9.17 5.21 -3.10
CA VAL A 96 9.35 6.33 -4.05
C VAL A 96 9.37 7.68 -3.34
N SER A 97 8.53 7.87 -2.32
CA SER A 97 8.48 9.11 -1.53
C SER A 97 9.84 9.47 -0.91
N PRO A 98 10.51 8.58 -0.15
CA PRO A 98 11.85 8.87 0.37
C PRO A 98 12.90 9.00 -0.75
N ALA A 99 12.81 8.23 -1.84
CA ALA A 99 13.76 8.32 -2.96
C ALA A 99 13.68 9.63 -3.76
N THR A 100 12.52 10.31 -3.71
CA THR A 100 12.29 11.58 -4.42
C THR A 100 12.36 12.80 -3.50
N TYR A 101 12.55 12.60 -2.20
CA TYR A 101 12.59 13.68 -1.22
C TYR A 101 13.76 14.62 -1.49
N LYS A 102 13.45 15.92 -1.64
CA LYS A 102 14.40 17.03 -1.64
C LYS A 102 13.76 18.20 -0.93
N TRP A 103 14.54 19.01 -0.23
CA TRP A 103 13.99 20.18 0.45
C TRP A 103 13.51 21.21 -0.58
N GLY A 104 12.44 21.96 -0.30
CA GLY A 104 11.76 22.80 -1.30
C GLY A 104 12.65 23.84 -1.99
N SER A 105 13.71 24.31 -1.34
CA SER A 105 14.68 25.23 -1.97
C SER A 105 15.66 24.55 -2.95
N GLU A 106 15.69 23.22 -2.99
CA GLU A 106 16.57 22.40 -3.84
C GLU A 106 15.85 21.90 -5.11
N ARG A 107 14.59 22.30 -5.31
CA ARG A 107 13.78 21.90 -6.46
C ARG A 107 13.52 23.10 -7.37
N SER A 108 13.74 22.90 -8.66
CA SER A 108 13.23 23.81 -9.69
C SER A 108 11.70 23.67 -9.81
N GLY A 109 11.03 24.69 -10.34
CA GLY A 109 9.59 24.61 -10.61
C GLY A 109 9.22 23.48 -11.59
N ALA A 110 10.10 23.19 -12.56
CA ALA A 110 9.93 22.08 -13.49
C ALA A 110 10.06 20.71 -12.78
N ALA A 111 11.01 20.56 -11.86
CA ALA A 111 11.17 19.34 -11.08
C ALA A 111 9.95 19.06 -10.18
N ASP A 112 9.30 20.09 -9.65
CA ASP A 112 8.09 19.97 -8.84
C ASP A 112 6.86 19.55 -9.66
N GLN A 113 6.72 20.09 -10.87
CA GLN A 113 5.69 19.66 -11.83
C GLN A 113 5.86 18.19 -12.22
N ASN A 114 7.08 17.80 -12.58
CA ASN A 114 7.39 16.41 -12.96
C ASN A 114 7.15 15.43 -11.80
N LEU A 115 7.46 15.84 -10.55
CA LEU A 115 7.17 15.02 -9.38
C LEU A 115 5.66 14.89 -9.13
N THR A 116 4.91 15.98 -9.31
CA THR A 116 3.45 15.96 -9.19
C THR A 116 2.84 15.00 -10.20
N MET A 117 3.30 15.02 -11.46
CA MET A 117 2.88 14.07 -12.48
C MET A 117 3.21 12.63 -12.07
N LEU A 118 4.44 12.35 -11.63
CA LEU A 118 4.83 11.02 -11.14
C LEU A 118 3.89 10.58 -10.01
N SER A 119 3.70 11.41 -8.99
CA SER A 119 2.85 11.09 -7.83
C SER A 119 1.42 10.78 -8.22
N ASN A 120 0.83 11.56 -9.14
CA ASN A 120 -0.54 11.34 -9.61
C ASN A 120 -0.67 10.00 -10.33
N GLU A 121 0.31 9.63 -11.15
CA GLU A 121 0.29 8.35 -11.87
C GLU A 121 0.49 7.15 -10.94
N LEU A 122 1.33 7.28 -9.91
CA LEU A 122 1.48 6.24 -8.87
C LEU A 122 0.17 6.03 -8.11
N THR A 123 -0.45 7.11 -7.64
CA THR A 123 -1.74 7.04 -6.93
C THR A 123 -2.82 6.42 -7.82
N SER A 124 -2.92 6.85 -9.08
CA SER A 124 -3.90 6.29 -10.02
C SER A 124 -3.69 4.79 -10.24
N ALA A 125 -2.44 4.34 -10.38
CA ALA A 125 -2.14 2.91 -10.53
C ALA A 125 -2.53 2.10 -9.28
N GLN A 126 -2.23 2.62 -8.09
CA GLN A 126 -2.63 1.99 -6.83
C GLN A 126 -4.14 1.91 -6.68
N GLU A 127 -4.87 2.98 -6.99
CA GLU A 127 -6.34 3.02 -6.91
C GLU A 127 -7.00 2.03 -7.88
N GLN A 128 -6.50 1.93 -9.11
CA GLN A 128 -7.02 0.96 -10.09
C GLN A 128 -6.85 -0.48 -9.62
N ILE A 129 -5.67 -0.82 -9.10
CA ILE A 129 -5.38 -2.15 -8.56
C ILE A 129 -6.22 -2.43 -7.30
N ALA A 130 -6.28 -1.46 -6.37
CA ALA A 130 -6.97 -1.58 -5.10
C ALA A 130 -8.49 -1.69 -5.27
N SER A 131 -9.08 -1.00 -6.25
CA SER A 131 -10.52 -1.04 -6.52
C SER A 131 -10.95 -2.25 -7.35
N SER A 132 -10.10 -2.69 -8.30
CA SER A 132 -10.51 -3.70 -9.30
C SER A 132 -10.02 -5.11 -9.00
N VAL A 133 -8.82 -5.24 -8.43
CA VAL A 133 -8.13 -6.54 -8.28
C VAL A 133 -8.17 -7.03 -6.83
N MET A 134 -7.77 -6.18 -5.88
CA MET A 134 -7.65 -6.56 -4.47
C MET A 134 -8.94 -7.11 -3.82
N PRO A 135 -10.14 -6.59 -4.09
CA PRO A 135 -11.36 -7.11 -3.48
C PRO A 135 -11.67 -8.53 -3.96
N ARG A 136 -11.39 -8.82 -5.23
CA ARG A 136 -11.65 -10.14 -5.83
C ARG A 136 -10.71 -11.20 -5.28
N LEU A 137 -9.45 -10.84 -5.05
CA LEU A 137 -8.48 -11.72 -4.38
C LEU A 137 -8.87 -11.94 -2.92
N THR A 138 -9.25 -10.88 -2.21
CA THR A 138 -9.63 -10.95 -0.80
C THR A 138 -10.86 -11.82 -0.56
N ASN A 139 -11.87 -11.72 -1.42
CA ASN A 139 -13.08 -12.54 -1.31
C ASN A 139 -12.82 -14.05 -1.40
N VAL A 140 -11.79 -14.46 -2.15
CA VAL A 140 -11.41 -15.88 -2.31
C VAL A 140 -10.41 -16.32 -1.24
N LEU A 141 -9.43 -15.48 -0.91
CA LEU A 141 -8.35 -15.82 0.02
C LEU A 141 -8.75 -15.68 1.50
N SER A 142 -9.70 -14.79 1.79
CA SER A 142 -10.13 -14.46 3.15
C SER A 142 -11.65 -14.35 3.22
N PRO A 143 -12.37 -15.47 3.00
CA PRO A 143 -13.82 -15.48 3.10
C PRO A 143 -14.30 -15.23 4.53
N MET A 144 -15.49 -14.68 4.67
CA MET A 144 -16.13 -14.48 5.96
C MET A 144 -16.44 -15.83 6.62
N VAL A 145 -15.89 -16.03 7.83
CA VAL A 145 -16.11 -17.22 8.64
C VAL A 145 -16.88 -16.88 9.91
N GLU A 146 -17.87 -17.70 10.21
CA GLU A 146 -18.64 -17.64 11.46
C GLU A 146 -18.10 -18.67 12.46
N LEU A 147 -17.97 -18.25 13.72
CA LEU A 147 -17.61 -19.11 14.82
C LEU A 147 -18.85 -19.86 15.30
N VAL A 148 -18.95 -21.13 14.94
CA VAL A 148 -20.07 -22.00 15.33
C VAL A 148 -19.63 -22.92 16.45
N VAL A 149 -20.41 -22.98 17.55
CA VAL A 149 -20.19 -23.95 18.62
C VAL A 149 -20.59 -25.34 18.11
N LYS A 150 -19.60 -26.19 17.81
CA LYS A 150 -19.82 -27.55 17.29
C LYS A 150 -20.28 -28.51 18.37
N GLN A 151 -19.70 -28.41 19.57
CA GLN A 151 -20.01 -29.32 20.67
C GLN A 151 -19.87 -28.59 22.00
N SER A 152 -20.79 -28.83 22.93
CA SER A 152 -20.62 -28.43 24.33
C SER A 152 -20.53 -29.66 25.19
N LYS A 153 -19.42 -29.82 25.91
CA LYS A 153 -19.24 -30.87 26.92
C LYS A 153 -19.34 -30.23 28.29
N THR A 154 -20.27 -30.71 29.11
CA THR A 154 -20.37 -30.29 30.51
C THR A 154 -19.74 -31.36 31.37
N THR A 155 -18.60 -31.05 31.97
CA THR A 155 -17.89 -31.97 32.87
C THR A 155 -18.14 -31.50 34.30
N LYS A 156 -18.60 -32.40 35.17
CA LYS A 156 -18.66 -32.16 36.61
C LYS A 156 -17.30 -32.47 37.21
N GLN A 157 -16.71 -31.50 37.92
CA GLN A 157 -15.54 -31.72 38.75
C GLN A 157 -15.94 -32.31 40.11
N SER A 158 -14.96 -32.89 40.81
CA SER A 158 -15.11 -33.55 42.11
C SER A 158 -15.55 -32.62 43.24
N ASP A 159 -15.43 -31.31 43.05
CA ASP A 159 -15.87 -30.24 43.96
C ASP A 159 -17.36 -29.86 43.78
N GLY A 160 -18.06 -30.47 42.82
CA GLY A 160 -19.44 -30.14 42.46
C GLY A 160 -19.59 -29.04 41.40
N THR A 161 -18.49 -28.39 40.99
CA THR A 161 -18.49 -27.35 39.96
C THR A 161 -18.71 -27.95 38.58
N LYS A 162 -19.60 -27.35 37.79
CA LYS A 162 -19.85 -27.74 36.39
C LYS A 162 -19.03 -26.85 35.47
N ILE A 163 -18.10 -27.42 34.72
CA ILE A 163 -17.37 -26.73 33.67
C ILE A 163 -18.01 -27.08 32.33
N LYS A 164 -18.48 -26.06 31.61
CA LYS A 164 -18.98 -26.19 30.23
C LYS A 164 -17.86 -25.82 29.27
N VAL A 165 -17.31 -26.81 28.57
CA VAL A 165 -16.31 -26.60 27.51
C VAL A 165 -17.02 -26.62 26.17
N ASN A 166 -17.02 -25.47 25.48
CA ASN A 166 -17.54 -25.36 24.12
C ASN A 166 -16.39 -25.55 23.13
N THR A 167 -16.50 -26.53 22.25
CA THR A 167 -15.63 -26.69 21.07
C THR A 167 -16.23 -25.87 19.94
N CYS A 168 -15.55 -24.78 19.56
CA CYS A 168 -15.95 -23.93 18.45
C CYS A 168 -15.20 -24.31 17.17
N SER A 169 -15.85 -24.22 16.02
CA SER A 169 -15.21 -24.33 14.71
C SER A 169 -15.60 -23.16 13.84
N GLN A 170 -14.68 -22.71 12.99
CA GLN A 170 -14.97 -21.75 11.94
C GLN A 170 -15.71 -22.48 10.80
N GLN A 171 -16.91 -22.01 10.48
CA GLN A 171 -17.62 -22.40 9.27
C GLN A 171 -17.70 -21.21 8.34
N VAL A 172 -17.61 -21.47 7.04
CA VAL A 172 -17.88 -20.45 6.02
C VAL A 172 -19.31 -19.96 6.19
N ALA A 173 -19.49 -18.65 6.27
CA ALA A 173 -20.81 -18.04 6.46
C ALA A 173 -21.72 -18.25 5.23
N ASP A 174 -21.17 -18.12 4.03
CA ASP A 174 -21.92 -18.26 2.77
C ASP A 174 -21.10 -19.01 1.70
N PRO A 175 -21.29 -20.34 1.58
CA PRO A 175 -20.62 -21.14 0.56
C PRO A 175 -20.97 -20.75 -0.88
N ALA A 176 -22.21 -20.32 -1.13
CA ALA A 176 -22.68 -19.95 -2.47
C ALA A 176 -22.02 -18.65 -2.95
N PHE A 177 -21.83 -17.69 -2.04
CA PHE A 177 -21.09 -16.47 -2.33
C PHE A 177 -19.62 -16.75 -2.68
N ILE A 178 -18.97 -17.69 -1.99
CA ILE A 178 -17.58 -18.06 -2.30
C ILE A 178 -17.48 -18.69 -3.68
N GLU A 179 -18.40 -19.60 -4.04
CA GLU A 179 -18.44 -20.20 -5.37
C GLU A 179 -18.64 -19.15 -6.47
N LEU A 180 -19.52 -18.18 -6.23
CA LEU A 180 -19.69 -17.03 -7.12
C LEU A 180 -18.40 -16.20 -7.25
N CYS A 181 -17.72 -15.92 -6.14
CA CYS A 181 -16.45 -15.18 -6.14
C CYS A 181 -15.36 -15.91 -6.92
N ARG A 182 -15.21 -17.23 -6.74
CA ARG A 182 -14.27 -18.07 -7.51
C ARG A 182 -14.60 -18.01 -9.00
N THR A 183 -15.87 -18.16 -9.36
CA THR A 183 -16.33 -18.09 -10.76
C THR A 183 -16.02 -16.74 -11.40
N ILE A 184 -16.31 -15.64 -10.71
CA ILE A 184 -16.02 -14.27 -11.18
C ILE A 184 -14.52 -14.05 -11.31
N LEU A 185 -13.72 -14.52 -10.34
CA LEU A 185 -12.26 -14.40 -10.38
C LEU A 185 -11.69 -15.14 -11.59
N CYS A 186 -12.05 -16.41 -11.76
CA CYS A 186 -11.57 -17.26 -12.86
C CYS A 186 -11.96 -16.70 -14.24
N ARG A 187 -13.23 -16.29 -14.39
CA ARG A 187 -13.72 -15.69 -15.64
C ARG A 187 -12.93 -14.45 -16.03
N ASN A 188 -12.58 -13.62 -15.05
CA ASN A 188 -11.94 -12.33 -15.29
C ASN A 188 -10.41 -12.38 -15.14
N ALA A 189 -9.81 -13.53 -14.82
CA ALA A 189 -8.39 -13.66 -14.49
C ALA A 189 -7.47 -13.05 -15.55
N LYS A 190 -7.75 -13.30 -16.84
CA LYS A 190 -6.97 -12.72 -17.95
C LYS A 190 -6.99 -11.19 -17.95
N MET A 191 -8.16 -10.58 -17.72
CA MET A 191 -8.30 -9.13 -17.69
C MET A 191 -7.66 -8.53 -16.43
N LEU A 192 -7.82 -9.19 -15.28
CA LEU A 192 -7.16 -8.77 -14.04
C LEU A 192 -5.65 -8.76 -14.19
N ARG A 193 -5.08 -9.80 -14.81
CA ARG A 193 -3.67 -9.86 -15.15
C ARG A 193 -3.23 -8.69 -16.03
N GLN A 194 -4.02 -8.35 -17.06
CA GLN A 194 -3.72 -7.22 -17.94
C GLN A 194 -3.76 -5.87 -17.20
N VAL A 195 -4.73 -5.67 -16.31
CA VAL A 195 -4.81 -4.46 -15.48
C VAL A 195 -3.55 -4.34 -14.61
N VAL A 196 -3.12 -5.43 -13.97
CA VAL A 196 -1.90 -5.44 -13.15
C VAL A 196 -0.67 -5.12 -13.99
N LEU A 197 -0.42 -5.87 -15.07
CA LEU A 197 0.75 -5.65 -15.93
C LEU A 197 0.80 -4.26 -16.54
N SER A 198 -0.33 -3.74 -17.01
CA SER A 198 -0.41 -2.41 -17.60
C SER A 198 -0.03 -1.33 -16.59
N ASN A 199 -0.50 -1.46 -15.34
CA ASN A 199 -0.18 -0.52 -14.27
C ASN A 199 1.28 -0.61 -13.81
N LEU A 200 1.83 -1.82 -13.66
CA LEU A 200 3.25 -2.01 -13.34
C LEU A 200 4.15 -1.42 -14.43
N ASN A 201 3.83 -1.69 -15.71
CA ASN A 201 4.56 -1.13 -16.84
C ASN A 201 4.46 0.40 -16.89
N LYS A 202 3.25 0.94 -16.74
CA LYS A 202 3.01 2.39 -16.72
C LYS A 202 3.84 3.07 -15.64
N VAL A 203 3.83 2.54 -14.42
CA VAL A 203 4.64 3.08 -13.32
C VAL A 203 6.13 3.03 -13.64
N SER A 204 6.63 1.91 -14.18
CA SER A 204 8.04 1.79 -14.57
C SER A 204 8.45 2.87 -15.58
N VAL A 205 7.60 3.11 -16.59
CA VAL A 205 7.80 4.17 -17.59
C VAL A 205 7.73 5.56 -16.96
N CYS A 206 6.74 5.85 -16.10
CA CYS A 206 6.63 7.13 -15.41
C CYS A 206 7.86 7.46 -14.57
N ILE A 207 8.40 6.47 -13.86
CA ILE A 207 9.65 6.63 -13.09
C ILE A 207 10.82 6.94 -14.03
N GLU A 208 10.92 6.25 -15.16
CA GLU A 208 11.97 6.48 -16.15
C GLU A 208 11.91 7.89 -16.75
N ASP A 209 10.71 8.35 -17.08
CA ASP A 209 10.48 9.69 -17.63
C ASP A 209 10.82 10.78 -16.61
N TYR A 210 10.47 10.58 -15.34
CA TYR A 210 10.90 11.46 -14.25
C TYR A 210 12.43 11.52 -14.11
N LEU A 211 13.11 10.36 -14.16
CA LEU A 211 14.57 10.28 -14.12
C LEU A 211 15.23 10.98 -15.31
N LYS A 212 14.64 10.88 -16.51
CA LYS A 212 15.13 11.60 -17.70
C LYS A 212 14.93 13.10 -17.57
N ALA A 213 13.77 13.54 -17.06
CA ALA A 213 13.46 14.96 -16.87
C ALA A 213 14.40 15.60 -15.84
N THR A 214 14.60 14.96 -14.69
CA THR A 214 15.49 15.46 -13.63
C THR A 214 16.96 15.56 -14.05
N LYS A 215 17.44 14.65 -14.91
CA LYS A 215 18.79 14.76 -15.51
C LYS A 215 18.94 15.99 -16.41
N LYS A 216 17.91 16.32 -17.21
CA LYS A 216 17.94 17.51 -18.08
C LYS A 216 17.99 18.80 -17.26
N ASP A 217 17.20 18.90 -16.20
CA ASP A 217 17.21 20.08 -15.31
C ASP A 217 18.59 20.32 -14.68
N SER A 218 19.27 19.25 -14.22
CA SER A 218 20.59 19.36 -13.61
C SER A 218 21.69 19.90 -14.54
N ASN A 219 21.52 19.75 -15.86
CA ASN A 219 22.47 20.26 -16.84
C ASN A 219 22.26 21.75 -17.17
N HIS A 220 21.05 22.30 -16.97
CA HIS A 220 20.76 23.71 -17.20
C HIS A 220 21.17 24.63 -16.04
N ASP A 221 21.21 24.12 -14.80
CA ASP A 221 21.65 24.90 -13.64
C ASP A 221 23.17 25.21 -13.65
N ARG A 222 23.98 24.44 -14.39
CA ARG A 222 25.44 24.66 -14.47
C ARG A 222 25.87 25.78 -15.42
N SER A 223 24.98 26.27 -16.29
CA SER A 223 25.28 27.36 -17.23
C SER A 223 24.90 28.77 -16.72
N GLY A 224 24.41 28.90 -15.48
CA GLY A 224 23.71 30.10 -15.01
C GLY A 224 24.51 31.12 -14.18
N PHE A 225 25.79 30.90 -13.87
CA PHE A 225 26.61 31.88 -13.15
C PHE A 225 28.02 32.00 -13.75
N SER A 226 28.09 32.70 -14.87
CA SER A 226 29.27 33.46 -15.24
C SER A 226 28.81 34.90 -15.48
N TYR A 227 28.84 35.71 -14.42
CA TYR A 227 29.27 37.11 -14.35
C TYR A 227 28.96 37.65 -12.95
#